data_AF-A0AAJ1M1T8-F1
#
_entry.id   AF-A0AAJ1M1T8-F1
#
_cell.length_a   1.000
_cell.length_b   1.000
_cell.length_c   1.000
_cell.angle_alpha   90.00
_cell.angle_beta   90.00
_cell.angle_gamma   90.00
#
_symmetry.space_group_name_H-M   'P 1'
#
loop_
_entity.id
_entity.type
_entity.pdbx_description
1 polymer ?
#
loop_
_entity_poly.entity_id
_entity_poly.type
_entity_poly.pdbx_seq_one_letter_code
_entity_poly.pdbx_strand_id
1 'polypeptide(L)' 'MIQMIFNLSSHLLFIFFAYYLLMNLVQWEKFLKVSTENAVKIRFLILMLSIGIGYLTSSFFISVYEMSRQIFIGQF' A
#
# COMPACT_ATOMS: atom_id res chain seq x y z
N MET A 1 -0.47 8.29 -21.10
CA MET A 1 0.51 8.87 -20.12
C MET A 1 -0.16 9.28 -18.81
N ILE A 2 -1.22 10.10 -18.83
CA ILE A 2 -1.91 10.56 -17.60
C ILE A 2 -2.43 9.39 -16.74
N GLN A 3 -3.08 8.38 -17.34
CA GLN A 3 -3.56 7.19 -16.60
C GLN A 3 -2.42 6.41 -15.92
N MET A 4 -1.26 6.28 -16.59
CA MET A 4 -0.10 5.58 -16.02
C MET A 4 0.47 6.32 -14.81
N ILE A 5 0.58 7.66 -14.92
CA ILE A 5 1.04 8.50 -13.81
C ILE A 5 0.03 8.45 -12.65
N PHE A 6 -1.27 8.50 -12.94
CA PHE A 6 -2.33 8.38 -11.95
C PHE A 6 -2.26 7.05 -11.20
N ASN A 7 -2.15 5.92 -11.93
CA ASN A 7 -2.07 4.59 -11.32
C ASN A 7 -0.80 4.46 -10.48
N LEU A 8 0.37 4.84 -11.01
CA LEU A 8 1.63 4.77 -10.27
C LEU A 8 1.59 5.64 -9.01
N SER A 9 1.12 6.89 -9.11
CA SER A 9 1.02 7.79 -7.96
C SER A 9 0.06 7.27 -6.90
N SER A 10 -1.06 6.66 -7.31
CA SER A 10 -2.01 6.02 -6.41
C SER A 10 -1.37 4.84 -5.67
N HIS A 11 -0.65 3.96 -6.37
CA HIS A 11 0.07 2.86 -5.72
C HIS A 11 1.08 3.38 -4.69
N LEU A 12 1.91 4.35 -5.06
CA LEU A 12 2.91 4.92 -4.15
C LEU A 12 2.27 5.56 -2.92
N LEU A 13 1.15 6.26 -3.07
CA LEU A 13 0.41 6.89 -1.97
C LEU A 13 -0.15 5.86 -0.99
N PHE A 14 -0.77 4.78 -1.47
CA PHE A 14 -1.28 3.73 -0.58
C PHE A 14 -0.17 2.89 0.05
N ILE A 15 0.94 2.66 -0.65
CA ILE A 15 2.14 2.02 -0.05
C ILE A 15 2.70 2.88 1.08
N PHE A 16 2.77 4.20 0.88
CA PHE A 16 3.18 5.13 1.92
C PHE A 16 2.24 5.09 3.13
N PHE A 17 0.91 5.08 2.91
CA PHE A 17 -0.06 4.95 4.00
C PHE A 17 0.07 3.61 4.74
N ALA A 18 0.19 2.50 4.02
CA ALA A 18 0.40 1.19 4.62
C ALA A 18 1.67 1.17 5.48
N TYR A 19 2.76 1.74 4.97
CA TYR A 19 4.02 1.88 5.71
C TYR A 19 3.86 2.73 6.97
N TYR A 20 3.23 3.90 6.85
CA TYR A 20 2.99 4.78 7.97
C TYR A 20 2.16 4.10 9.06
N LEU A 21 1.10 3.38 8.69
CA LEU A 21 0.24 2.68 9.65
C LEU A 21 0.98 1.50 10.30
N LEU A 22 1.66 0.67 9.50
CA LEU A 22 2.44 -0.46 10.03
C LEU A 22 3.55 0.01 10.97
N MET A 23 4.24 1.10 10.65
CA MET A 23 5.33 1.61 11.49
C MET A 23 4.84 2.23 12.79
N ASN A 24 3.73 3.00 12.75
CA ASN A 24 3.31 3.81 13.90
C ASN A 24 2.23 3.16 14.78
N LEU A 25 1.40 2.27 14.24
CA LEU A 25 0.30 1.66 14.99
C LEU A 25 0.64 0.26 15.52
N VAL A 26 1.50 -0.49 14.82
CA VAL A 26 1.83 -1.86 15.21
C VAL A 26 2.96 -1.87 16.24
N GLN A 27 2.70 -2.47 17.39
CA GLN A 27 3.70 -2.67 18.45
C GLN A 27 4.60 -3.87 18.13
N TRP A 28 5.54 -3.70 17.20
CA TRP A 28 6.40 -4.78 16.70
C TRP A 28 7.19 -5.51 17.80
N GLU A 29 7.50 -4.85 18.91
CA GLU A 29 8.14 -5.46 20.09
C GLU A 29 7.33 -6.60 20.71
N LYS A 30 6.00 -6.58 20.57
CA LYS A 30 5.12 -7.65 21.05
C LYS A 30 5.05 -8.84 20.09
N PHE A 31 5.31 -8.62 18.80
CA PHE A 31 5.22 -9.65 17.77
C PHE A 31 6.57 -10.29 17.47
N LEU A 32 7.66 -9.52 17.58
CA LEU A 32 9.01 -9.91 17.18
C LEU A 32 10.01 -9.54 18.27
N LYS A 33 11.04 -10.37 18.45
CA LYS A 33 12.16 -10.05 19.34
C LYS A 33 13.00 -8.93 18.71
N VAL A 34 12.77 -7.70 19.18
CA VAL A 34 13.52 -6.52 18.76
C VAL A 34 14.89 -6.54 19.46
N SER A 35 15.93 -6.79 18.67
CA SER A 35 17.33 -6.53 19.04
C SER A 35 17.90 -5.50 18.06
N THR A 36 19.02 -4.87 18.40
CA THR A 36 19.74 -3.93 17.52
C THR A 36 20.06 -4.53 16.15
N GLU A 37 20.34 -5.84 16.09
CA GLU A 37 20.61 -6.55 14.84
C GLU A 37 19.32 -6.83 14.02
N ASN A 38 18.21 -7.11 14.72
CA ASN A 38 16.93 -7.42 14.06
C ASN A 38 16.13 -6.18 13.68
N ALA A 39 16.42 -5.02 14.25
CA ALA A 39 15.70 -3.76 13.98
C ALA A 39 15.68 -3.42 12.47
N VAL A 40 16.80 -3.61 11.77
CA VAL A 40 16.89 -3.39 10.31
C VAL A 40 16.03 -4.41 9.57
N LYS A 41 16.11 -5.70 9.94
CA LYS A 41 15.31 -6.78 9.33
C LYS A 41 13.81 -6.54 9.48
N ILE A 42 13.38 -6.02 10.64
CA ILE A 42 11.98 -5.66 10.91
C ILE A 42 11.54 -4.50 10.01
N ARG A 43 12.37 -3.45 9.84
CA ARG A 43 12.05 -2.35 8.92
C ARG A 43 11.89 -2.81 7.48
N PHE A 44 12.74 -3.75 7.03
CA PHE A 44 12.59 -4.38 5.71
C PHE A 44 11.31 -5.20 5.60
N LEU A 45 10.96 -5.96 6.63
CA LEU A 45 9.69 -6.71 6.66
C LEU A 45 8.49 -5.76 6.54
N ILE A 46 8.49 -4.67 7.32
CA ILE A 46 7.45 -3.64 7.26
C ILE A 46 7.37 -3.08 5.84
N LEU A 47 8.49 -2.76 5.20
CA LEU A 47 8.51 -2.26 3.83
C LEU A 47 7.88 -3.26 2.85
N MET A 48 8.24 -4.53 2.91
CA MET A 48 7.65 -5.57 2.04
C MET A 48 6.14 -5.71 2.26
N LEU A 49 5.69 -5.73 3.52
CA LEU A 49 4.26 -5.78 3.85
C LEU A 49 3.53 -4.54 3.35
N SER A 50 4.15 -3.36 3.46
CA SER A 50 3.58 -2.09 3.00
C SER A 50 3.39 -2.07 1.49
N ILE A 51 4.36 -2.59 0.74
CA ILE A 51 4.26 -2.73 -0.72
C ILE A 51 3.10 -3.65 -1.07
N GLY A 52 3.03 -4.83 -0.46
CA GLY A 52 1.97 -5.81 -0.74
C GLY A 52 0.58 -5.28 -0.41
N ILE A 53 0.37 -4.80 0.82
CA ILE A 53 -0.93 -4.30 1.29
C ILE A 53 -1.30 -3.03 0.52
N GLY A 54 -0.38 -2.05 0.43
CA GLY A 54 -0.64 -0.80 -0.26
C GLY A 54 -0.96 -0.99 -1.74
N TYR A 55 -0.26 -1.88 -2.44
CA TYR A 55 -0.56 -2.24 -3.82
C TYR A 55 -1.94 -2.89 -3.96
N LEU A 56 -2.28 -3.84 -3.08
CA LEU A 56 -3.57 -4.52 -3.14
C LEU A 56 -4.73 -3.55 -2.90
N THR A 57 -4.61 -2.72 -1.86
CA THR A 57 -5.63 -1.71 -1.53
C THR A 57 -5.78 -0.67 -2.64
N SER A 58 -4.69 -0.11 -3.15
CA SER A 58 -4.77 0.83 -4.28
C SER A 58 -5.37 0.19 -5.54
N SER A 59 -5.01 -1.05 -5.86
CA SER A 59 -5.60 -1.79 -6.99
C SER A 59 -7.10 -1.92 -6.84
N PHE A 60 -7.60 -2.23 -5.64
CA PHE A 60 -9.04 -2.26 -5.37
C PHE A 60 -9.72 -0.91 -5.68
N PHE A 61 -9.17 0.20 -5.17
CA PHE A 61 -9.74 1.53 -5.43
C PHE A 61 -9.67 1.96 -6.90
N ILE A 62 -8.57 1.62 -7.60
CA ILE A 62 -8.44 1.88 -9.03
C ILE A 62 -9.50 1.09 -9.81
N SER A 63 -9.72 -0.20 -9.49
CA SER A 63 -10.75 -1.01 -10.12
C SER A 63 -12.16 -0.43 -9.90
N VAL A 64 -12.47 0.02 -8.67
CA VAL A 64 -13.74 0.70 -8.37
C VAL A 64 -13.90 1.98 -9.18
N TYR A 65 -12.84 2.78 -9.31
CA TYR A 65 -12.84 4.00 -10.13
C TYR A 65 -13.06 3.69 -11.62
N GLU A 66 -12.37 2.69 -12.16
CA GLU A 66 -12.51 2.28 -13.56
C GLU A 66 -13.92 1.74 -13.86
N MET A 67 -14.45 0.90 -12.97
CA MET A 67 -15.84 0.41 -13.06
C MET A 67 -16.84 1.57 -13.03
N SER A 68 -16.65 2.53 -12.11
CA SER A 68 -17.51 3.71 -12.00
C SER A 68 -17.48 4.57 -13.27
N ARG A 69 -16.31 4.74 -13.89
CA ARG A 69 -16.17 5.43 -15.17
C ARG A 69 -16.90 4.71 -16.31
N GLN A 70 -16.73 3.39 -16.41
CA GLN A 70 -17.39 2.58 -17.44
C GLN A 70 -18.91 2.70 -17.36
N ILE A 71 -19.47 2.60 -16.14
CA ILE A 71 -20.90 2.84 -15.88
C ILE A 71 -21.34 4.22 -16.37
N PHE A 72 -20.60 5.26 -15.98
CA PHE A 72 -21.00 6.64 -16.27
C PHE A 72 -20.93 6.98 -17.77
N ILE A 73 -20.00 6.35 -18.50
CA ILE A 73 -19.82 6.57 -19.94
C ILE A 73 -20.76 5.65 -20.77
N GLY A 74 -21.49 4.73 -20.13
CA GLY A 74 -22.41 3.81 -20.80
C GLY A 74 -21.72 2.74 -21.65
N GLN A 75 -20.43 2.47 -21.39
CA GLN A 75 -19.67 1.41 -22.03
C GLN A 75 -19.70 0.18 -21.12
N PHE A 76 -20.63 -0.73 -21.39
CA PHE A 76 -20.76 -2.03 -20.76
C PHE A 76 -20.71 -3.14 -21.80
#